data_AF-A0A9D2NLG7-F1
#
_entry.id   AF-A0A9D2NLG7-F1
#
_cell.length_a   1.000
_cell.length_b   1.000
_cell.length_c   1.000
_cell.angle_alpha   90.00
_cell.angle_beta   90.00
_cell.angle_gamma   90.00
#
_symmetry.space_group_name_H-M   'P 1'
#
loop_
_entity.id
_entity.type
_entity.pdbx_description
1 polymer ?
#
loop_
_entity_poly.entity_id
_entity_poly.type
_entity_poly.pdbx_seq_one_letter_code
_entity_poly.pdbx_strand_id
1 'polypeptide(L)'
;MKFREDGTFHILQFADIQEIPNVSEDTLLLMNAALERARPDLVVLTGDQLKGASRHFVGKGERAEETIRRIMKPITDRKIPFAVTFGNHDLECGLQNDEQMEIYRSLPGCVDWLNRRGQEIHHGTKEGTFAIGVRSSDEARVAMAVYLFDTGGNLPQGGYQPLPPGDLFWYKGVRDTLAQENGGPVPGIVFQHIPLPEYYRLLKRVDRKTKGAVRTYRTHAGEYYVLDSGKCREGRLCEAVSVPDADNRELESFREQGDIFAVYCGHDHKNSFVGSWLGVDLGYTPSCGFNEYGDGVNRAAREFVFYEKNPASYETRLLTYRDLVGERTTRPVKDFFYRLCPATKEEAAEKAKRALLLTGLACLAGRVAMGVYRRCQRR
;
A
#
# COMPACT_ATOMS: atom_id res chain seq x y z
N MET A 1 21.80 -6.91 -3.29
CA MET A 1 20.54 -7.63 -3.54
C MET A 1 20.58 -8.08 -4.98
N LYS A 2 20.32 -9.36 -5.21
CA LYS A 2 20.39 -9.97 -6.52
C LYS A 2 19.36 -11.08 -6.65
N PHE A 3 19.02 -11.42 -7.89
CA PHE A 3 18.30 -12.66 -8.20
C PHE A 3 19.05 -13.86 -7.63
N ARG A 4 18.31 -14.86 -7.17
CA ARG A 4 18.85 -16.12 -6.68
C ARG A 4 19.46 -16.92 -7.83
N GLU A 5 20.26 -17.93 -7.49
CA GLU A 5 20.87 -18.84 -8.47
C GLU A 5 19.83 -19.61 -9.32
N ASP A 6 18.60 -19.78 -8.82
CA ASP A 6 17.50 -20.36 -9.59
C ASP A 6 16.80 -19.36 -10.54
N GLY A 7 17.29 -18.12 -10.59
CA GLY A 7 16.76 -17.04 -11.41
C GLY A 7 15.52 -16.36 -10.83
N THR A 8 15.15 -16.61 -9.57
CA THR A 8 13.99 -15.96 -8.92
C THR A 8 14.40 -14.82 -7.99
N PHE A 9 13.50 -13.84 -7.84
CA PHE A 9 13.59 -12.82 -6.80
C PHE A 9 12.21 -12.61 -6.20
N HIS A 10 12.11 -12.63 -4.88
CA HIS A 10 10.83 -12.59 -4.17
C HIS A 10 10.68 -11.29 -3.40
N ILE A 11 9.58 -10.57 -3.65
CA ILE A 11 9.17 -9.43 -2.84
C ILE A 11 7.91 -9.79 -2.05
N LEU A 12 7.86 -9.41 -0.79
CA LEU A 12 6.63 -9.44 0.00
C LEU A 12 6.22 -8.01 0.36
N GLN A 13 5.05 -7.59 -0.08
CA GLN A 13 4.48 -6.29 0.24
C GLN A 13 3.54 -6.40 1.44
N PHE A 14 3.76 -5.52 2.41
CA PHE A 14 2.80 -5.20 3.47
C PHE A 14 2.29 -3.78 3.26
N ALA A 15 0.98 -3.62 3.22
CA ALA A 15 0.30 -2.33 3.12
C ALA A 15 -0.58 -2.12 4.35
N ASP A 16 -0.69 -0.86 4.79
CA ASP A 16 -1.66 -0.43 5.81
C ASP A 16 -1.62 -1.32 7.05
N ILE A 17 -0.45 -1.47 7.66
CA ILE A 17 -0.32 -2.21 8.93
C ILE A 17 -1.13 -1.50 10.02
N GLN A 18 -1.19 -0.16 9.98
CA GLN A 18 -1.98 0.72 10.85
C GLN A 18 -2.17 0.20 12.29
N GLU A 19 -1.04 -0.13 12.92
CA GLU A 19 -1.05 -0.62 14.28
C GLU A 19 -1.00 0.53 15.30
N ILE A 20 -1.44 0.23 16.52
CA ILE A 20 -1.31 1.09 17.69
C ILE A 20 -0.31 0.44 18.67
N PRO A 21 0.11 1.11 19.77
CA PRO A 21 1.10 0.53 20.68
C PRO A 21 0.72 -0.84 21.25
N ASN A 22 -0.59 -1.09 21.43
CA ASN A 22 -1.10 -2.43 21.69
C ASN A 22 -1.29 -3.20 20.38
N VAL A 23 -0.17 -3.59 19.78
CA VAL A 23 -0.11 -4.28 18.48
C VAL A 23 -0.98 -5.53 18.51
N SER A 24 -1.84 -5.69 17.50
CA SER A 24 -2.71 -6.86 17.39
C SER A 24 -1.93 -8.15 17.19
N GLU A 25 -2.31 -9.19 17.93
CA GLU A 25 -1.77 -10.54 17.75
C GLU A 25 -2.07 -11.09 16.34
N ASP A 26 -3.27 -10.82 15.82
CA ASP A 26 -3.67 -11.25 14.48
C ASP A 26 -2.77 -10.66 13.37
N THR A 27 -2.31 -9.42 13.53
CA THR A 27 -1.37 -8.77 12.61
C THR A 27 -0.03 -9.48 12.64
N LEU A 28 0.51 -9.76 13.84
CA LEU A 28 1.76 -10.48 13.98
C LEU A 28 1.65 -11.92 13.47
N LEU A 29 0.52 -12.61 13.69
CA LEU A 29 0.28 -13.95 13.14
C LEU A 29 0.30 -13.94 11.61
N LEU A 30 -0.41 -13.00 10.98
CA LEU A 30 -0.41 -12.85 9.52
C LEU A 30 0.99 -12.55 8.99
N MET A 31 1.69 -11.57 9.56
CA MET A 31 3.02 -11.18 9.10
C MET A 31 4.01 -12.34 9.23
N ASN A 32 4.04 -13.05 10.37
CA ASN A 32 4.92 -14.19 10.55
C ASN A 32 4.63 -15.31 9.54
N ALA A 33 3.35 -15.69 9.38
CA ALA A 33 2.97 -16.76 8.46
C ALA A 33 3.22 -16.39 6.99
N ALA A 34 3.02 -15.13 6.61
CA ALA A 34 3.31 -14.64 5.26
C ALA A 34 4.81 -14.65 4.96
N LEU A 35 5.64 -14.19 5.91
CA LEU A 35 7.11 -14.23 5.78
C LEU A 35 7.63 -15.67 5.68
N GLU A 36 7.07 -16.60 6.45
CA GLU A 36 7.42 -18.03 6.40
C GLU A 36 7.01 -18.68 5.08
N ARG A 37 5.83 -18.33 4.55
CA ARG A 37 5.34 -18.85 3.28
C ARG A 37 6.14 -18.32 2.09
N ALA A 38 6.34 -17.01 2.02
CA ALA A 38 6.95 -16.36 0.86
C ALA A 38 8.48 -16.49 0.84
N ARG A 39 9.12 -16.53 2.01
CA ARG A 39 10.59 -16.45 2.17
C ARG A 39 11.18 -15.35 1.26
N PRO A 40 10.78 -14.08 1.44
CA PRO A 40 11.12 -13.02 0.50
C PRO A 40 12.60 -12.62 0.58
N ASP A 41 13.14 -12.15 -0.54
CA ASP A 41 14.46 -11.52 -0.61
C ASP A 41 14.41 -10.03 -0.21
N LEU A 42 13.23 -9.42 -0.34
CA LEU A 42 12.95 -8.04 0.07
C LEU A 42 11.52 -7.93 0.61
N VAL A 43 11.34 -7.24 1.72
CA VAL A 43 10.03 -6.76 2.19
C VAL A 43 9.84 -5.30 1.79
N VAL A 44 8.68 -4.96 1.25
CA VAL A 44 8.32 -3.57 0.91
C VAL A 44 7.12 -3.16 1.76
N LEU A 45 7.27 -2.05 2.49
CA LEU A 45 6.23 -1.44 3.33
C LEU A 45 5.69 -0.19 2.63
N THR A 46 4.42 -0.21 2.23
CA THR A 46 3.84 0.80 1.32
C THR A 46 2.95 1.83 2.01
N GLY A 47 3.46 2.45 3.07
CA GLY A 47 2.76 3.48 3.82
C GLY A 47 1.72 2.99 4.82
N ASP A 48 1.40 3.87 5.77
CA ASP A 48 0.47 3.66 6.87
C ASP A 48 0.85 2.49 7.78
N GLN A 49 2.09 2.53 8.28
CA GLN A 49 2.56 1.47 9.20
C GLN A 49 1.90 1.63 10.57
N LEU A 50 1.71 2.87 10.98
CA LEU A 50 1.05 3.24 12.22
C LEU A 50 -0.32 3.83 11.94
N LYS A 51 -1.24 3.58 12.86
CA LYS A 51 -2.52 4.29 12.88
C LYS A 51 -2.33 5.69 13.46
N GLY A 52 -1.68 6.57 12.72
CA GLY A 52 -1.18 7.84 13.23
C GLY A 52 -2.25 8.71 13.91
N ALA A 53 -3.44 8.85 13.29
CA ALA A 53 -4.59 9.57 13.87
C ALA A 53 -5.12 9.01 15.21
N SER A 54 -4.63 7.85 15.66
CA SER A 54 -5.04 7.28 16.94
C SER A 54 -4.61 8.16 18.11
N ARG A 55 -5.52 8.34 19.07
CA ARG A 55 -5.25 9.03 20.35
C ARG A 55 -4.10 8.40 21.15
N HIS A 56 -3.70 7.19 20.78
CA HIS A 56 -2.59 6.49 21.40
C HIS A 56 -1.22 7.11 21.06
N PHE A 57 -1.13 7.85 19.95
CA PHE A 57 0.10 8.50 19.46
C PHE A 57 0.11 10.02 19.57
N VAL A 58 -1.05 10.69 19.53
CA VAL A 58 -1.12 12.17 19.56
C VAL A 58 -0.30 12.75 20.72
N GLY A 59 0.78 13.47 20.38
CA GLY A 59 1.72 14.10 21.31
C GLY A 59 2.67 13.14 22.04
N LYS A 60 2.90 11.92 21.51
CA LYS A 60 3.66 10.83 22.17
C LYS A 60 4.58 10.07 21.20
N GLY A 61 5.55 10.76 20.61
CA GLY A 61 6.48 10.21 19.61
C GLY A 61 7.21 8.93 20.05
N GLU A 62 7.61 8.80 21.32
CA GLU A 62 8.25 7.57 21.85
C GLU A 62 7.41 6.30 21.63
N ARG A 63 6.07 6.43 21.68
CA ARG A 63 5.17 5.29 21.44
C ARG A 63 5.15 4.88 19.97
N ALA A 64 5.33 5.84 19.06
CA ALA A 64 5.44 5.55 17.63
C ALA A 64 6.69 4.70 17.37
N GLU A 65 7.84 5.08 17.94
CA GLU A 65 9.07 4.29 17.85
C GLU A 65 8.90 2.87 18.41
N GLU A 66 8.37 2.72 19.62
CA GLU A 66 8.15 1.40 20.23
C GLU A 66 7.24 0.53 19.34
N THR A 67 6.20 1.13 18.77
CA THR A 67 5.28 0.42 17.88
C THR A 67 5.96 -0.01 16.59
N ILE A 68 6.72 0.89 15.94
CA ILE A 68 7.52 0.58 14.74
C ILE A 68 8.45 -0.60 15.04
N ARG A 69 9.24 -0.54 16.13
CA ARG A 69 10.15 -1.62 16.52
C ARG A 69 9.42 -2.95 16.70
N ARG A 70 8.20 -2.93 17.25
CA ARG A 70 7.38 -4.12 17.46
C ARG A 70 6.83 -4.72 16.17
N ILE A 71 6.26 -3.91 15.28
CA ILE A 71 5.72 -4.40 14.00
C ILE A 71 6.83 -4.86 13.05
N MET A 72 8.03 -4.30 13.19
CA MET A 72 9.19 -4.70 12.39
C MET A 72 9.88 -5.96 12.89
N LYS A 73 9.62 -6.40 14.13
CA LYS A 73 10.26 -7.58 14.74
C LYS A 73 10.15 -8.86 13.88
N PRO A 74 9.00 -9.22 13.27
CA PRO A 74 8.91 -10.37 12.38
C PRO A 74 9.91 -10.33 11.21
N ILE A 75 10.21 -9.14 10.68
CA ILE A 75 11.12 -8.93 9.54
C ILE A 75 12.58 -8.94 10.04
N THR A 76 12.88 -8.17 11.09
CA THR A 76 14.24 -7.97 11.60
C THR A 76 14.82 -9.22 12.26
N ASP A 77 14.01 -10.00 12.99
CA ASP A 77 14.43 -11.29 13.57
C ASP A 77 14.87 -12.28 12.49
N ARG A 78 14.23 -12.23 11.31
CA ARG A 78 14.54 -13.08 10.15
C ARG A 78 15.67 -12.51 9.30
N LYS A 79 16.19 -11.32 9.63
CA LYS A 79 17.25 -10.61 8.90
C LYS A 79 16.92 -10.37 7.43
N ILE A 80 15.63 -10.20 7.12
CA ILE A 80 15.17 -9.97 5.75
C ILE A 80 15.39 -8.48 5.42
N PRO A 81 16.01 -8.15 4.27
CA PRO A 81 16.10 -6.76 3.82
C PRO A 81 14.71 -6.14 3.67
N PHE A 82 14.56 -4.87 4.04
CA PHE A 82 13.29 -4.17 3.89
C PHE A 82 13.44 -2.72 3.42
N ALA A 83 12.43 -2.26 2.69
CA ALA A 83 12.28 -0.92 2.15
C ALA A 83 10.95 -0.32 2.63
N VAL A 84 10.93 0.99 2.91
CA VAL A 84 9.77 1.68 3.48
C VAL A 84 9.45 2.92 2.67
N THR A 85 8.19 3.09 2.30
CA THR A 85 7.61 4.39 1.94
C THR A 85 6.48 4.74 2.91
N PHE A 86 6.00 5.97 2.83
CA PHE A 86 5.04 6.56 3.75
C PHE A 86 3.66 6.73 3.11
N GLY A 87 2.65 6.67 3.98
CA GLY A 87 1.26 6.88 3.66
C GLY A 87 0.71 8.15 4.29
N ASN A 88 -0.56 8.43 4.02
CA ASN A 88 -1.19 9.69 4.42
C ASN A 88 -1.44 9.79 5.93
N HIS A 89 -1.36 8.69 6.67
CA HIS A 89 -1.52 8.64 8.13
C HIS A 89 -0.21 8.63 8.91
N ASP A 90 0.94 8.37 8.27
CA ASP A 90 2.21 8.20 8.99
C ASP A 90 2.67 9.49 9.70
N LEU A 91 2.41 10.68 9.13
CA LEU A 91 2.75 11.96 9.78
C LEU A 91 1.87 12.31 10.99
N GLU A 92 0.79 11.56 11.23
CA GLU A 92 -0.16 11.87 12.31
C GLU A 92 0.26 11.27 13.66
N CYS A 93 1.27 10.39 13.69
CA CYS A 93 1.72 9.72 14.91
C CYS A 93 2.59 10.60 15.83
N GLY A 94 2.80 11.87 15.46
CA GLY A 94 3.62 12.81 16.20
C GLY A 94 5.11 12.75 15.90
N LEU A 95 5.51 12.04 14.83
CA LEU A 95 6.84 12.06 14.25
C LEU A 95 6.73 12.44 12.77
N GLN A 96 7.69 13.21 12.28
CA GLN A 96 7.87 13.46 10.86
C GLN A 96 8.41 12.19 10.14
N ASN A 97 8.29 12.14 8.82
CA ASN A 97 8.74 10.98 8.03
C ASN A 97 10.26 10.77 8.13
N ASP A 98 11.06 11.84 8.28
CA ASP A 98 12.51 11.76 8.50
C ASP A 98 12.85 11.18 9.87
N GLU A 99 12.19 11.61 10.94
CA GLU A 99 12.32 11.03 12.28
C GLU A 99 11.92 9.53 12.29
N GLN A 100 10.85 9.17 11.58
CA GLN A 100 10.48 7.76 11.39
C GLN A 100 11.51 6.99 10.58
N MET A 101 12.04 7.58 9.51
CA MET A 101 13.05 6.96 8.67
C MET A 101 14.33 6.70 9.45
N GLU A 102 14.74 7.58 10.37
CA GLU A 102 15.86 7.36 11.30
C GLU A 102 15.64 6.12 12.19
N ILE A 103 14.41 5.89 12.66
CA ILE A 103 14.07 4.68 13.41
C ILE A 103 14.22 3.45 12.52
N TYR A 104 13.63 3.44 11.32
CA TYR A 104 13.75 2.32 10.38
C TYR A 104 15.21 2.04 10.02
N ARG A 105 15.98 3.09 9.75
CA ARG A 105 17.43 3.08 9.50
C ARG A 105 18.23 2.43 10.64
N SER A 106 17.77 2.56 11.89
CA SER A 106 18.41 1.93 13.06
C SER A 106 18.17 0.41 13.13
N LEU A 107 17.21 -0.13 12.37
CA LEU A 107 16.86 -1.53 12.38
C LEU A 107 17.71 -2.35 11.39
N PRO A 108 18.11 -3.58 11.75
CA PRO A 108 18.89 -4.42 10.86
C PRO A 108 18.07 -4.81 9.62
N GLY A 109 18.66 -4.68 8.44
CA GLY A 109 18.02 -5.01 7.16
C GLY A 109 17.41 -3.82 6.43
N CYS A 110 17.40 -2.62 7.01
CA CYS A 110 16.91 -1.43 6.30
C CYS A 110 17.76 -1.15 5.05
N VAL A 111 17.12 -1.16 3.88
CA VAL A 111 17.78 -1.03 2.58
C VAL A 111 18.31 0.37 2.34
N ASP A 112 17.70 1.38 2.95
CA ASP A 112 18.05 2.79 2.74
C ASP A 112 19.53 3.10 3.11
N TRP A 113 20.13 2.37 4.05
CA TRP A 113 21.57 2.49 4.37
C TRP A 113 22.51 1.61 3.53
N LEU A 114 21.99 0.67 2.73
CA LEU A 114 22.81 -0.35 2.06
C LEU A 114 23.71 0.20 0.94
N ASN A 115 23.57 1.48 0.61
CA ASN A 115 24.46 2.18 -0.33
C ASN A 115 25.95 2.02 0.06
N ARG A 116 26.28 1.98 1.36
CA ARG A 116 27.67 1.80 1.84
C ARG A 116 28.30 0.42 1.58
N ARG A 117 27.54 -0.58 1.11
CA ARG A 117 28.03 -1.95 0.83
C ARG A 117 27.97 -2.34 -0.66
N GLY A 118 27.84 -1.37 -1.57
CA GLY A 118 27.87 -1.63 -3.02
C GLY A 118 26.50 -1.98 -3.64
N GLN A 119 25.40 -1.75 -2.91
CA GLN A 119 24.05 -1.82 -3.47
C GLN A 119 23.68 -0.47 -4.10
N GLU A 120 23.27 -0.47 -5.36
CA GLU A 120 22.75 0.73 -6.05
C GLU A 120 21.40 1.12 -5.44
N ILE A 121 21.44 2.17 -4.60
CA ILE A 121 20.27 2.84 -4.03
C ILE A 121 20.33 4.30 -4.48
N HIS A 122 19.30 4.74 -5.19
CA HIS A 122 19.16 6.12 -5.62
C HIS A 122 18.13 6.79 -4.73
N HIS A 123 18.53 7.76 -3.92
CA HIS A 123 17.60 8.50 -3.05
C HIS A 123 16.91 9.61 -3.83
N GLY A 124 15.63 9.80 -3.57
CA GLY A 124 14.75 10.79 -4.17
C GLY A 124 14.76 12.14 -3.47
N THR A 125 13.70 12.91 -3.71
CA THR A 125 13.59 14.29 -3.21
C THR A 125 13.25 14.37 -1.72
N LYS A 126 12.80 13.26 -1.13
CA LYS A 126 12.36 13.14 0.27
C LYS A 126 12.49 11.69 0.77
N GLU A 127 12.36 11.53 2.07
CA GLU A 127 12.39 10.22 2.73
C GLU A 127 11.23 9.33 2.26
N GLY A 128 11.51 8.04 2.05
CA GLY A 128 10.55 7.10 1.48
C GLY A 128 10.44 7.12 -0.05
N THR A 129 11.06 8.08 -0.73
CA THR A 129 11.22 8.06 -2.19
C THR A 129 12.63 7.61 -2.56
N PHE A 130 12.78 6.43 -3.16
CA PHE A 130 14.06 5.91 -3.62
C PHE A 130 13.91 4.74 -4.60
N ALA A 131 14.98 4.40 -5.31
CA ALA A 131 15.04 3.27 -6.21
C ALA A 131 16.14 2.29 -5.80
N ILE A 132 15.87 1.00 -6.02
CA ILE A 132 16.78 -0.11 -5.74
C ILE A 132 17.08 -0.85 -7.04
N GLY A 133 18.36 -0.94 -7.43
CA GLY A 133 18.80 -1.80 -8.53
C GLY A 133 18.97 -3.26 -8.09
N VAL A 134 18.08 -4.17 -8.51
CA VAL A 134 18.22 -5.61 -8.24
C VAL A 134 19.13 -6.22 -9.29
N ARG A 135 20.29 -6.73 -8.87
CA ARG A 135 21.27 -7.33 -9.78
C ARG A 135 20.85 -8.72 -10.27
N SER A 136 21.31 -9.08 -11.45
CA SER A 136 21.30 -10.46 -11.97
C SER A 136 22.04 -11.42 -11.01
N SER A 137 21.78 -12.72 -11.10
CA SER A 137 22.39 -13.72 -10.22
C SER A 137 23.93 -13.75 -10.29
N ASP A 138 24.50 -13.49 -11.48
CA ASP A 138 25.94 -13.32 -11.73
C ASP A 138 26.49 -11.91 -11.40
N GLU A 139 25.60 -11.00 -10.96
CA GLU A 139 25.89 -9.61 -10.61
C GLU A 139 26.42 -8.73 -11.76
N ALA A 140 26.36 -9.20 -13.00
CA ALA A 140 26.93 -8.53 -14.17
C ALA A 140 26.13 -7.28 -14.61
N ARG A 141 24.83 -7.26 -14.31
CA ARG A 141 23.90 -6.20 -14.74
C ARG A 141 22.79 -5.93 -13.73
N VAL A 142 22.13 -4.78 -13.83
CA VAL A 142 20.88 -4.52 -13.11
C VAL A 142 19.74 -5.20 -13.87
N ALA A 143 19.17 -6.23 -13.26
CA ALA A 143 18.13 -7.04 -13.89
C ALA A 143 16.74 -6.42 -13.76
N MET A 144 16.48 -5.70 -12.66
CA MET A 144 15.20 -5.05 -12.38
C MET A 144 15.41 -3.86 -11.44
N ALA A 145 14.57 -2.84 -11.56
CA ALA A 145 14.52 -1.73 -10.60
C ALA A 145 13.25 -1.81 -9.73
N VAL A 146 13.38 -1.53 -8.44
CA VAL A 146 12.25 -1.39 -7.51
C VAL A 146 12.18 0.07 -7.08
N TYR A 147 11.11 0.76 -7.43
CA TYR A 147 10.88 2.15 -7.09
C TYR A 147 9.89 2.26 -5.94
N LEU A 148 10.22 3.06 -4.94
CA LEU A 148 9.32 3.48 -3.87
C LEU A 148 9.09 4.98 -4.00
N PHE A 149 7.84 5.41 -3.88
CA PHE A 149 7.49 6.83 -3.83
C PHE A 149 6.69 7.14 -2.56
N ASP A 150 7.10 8.19 -1.85
CA ASP A 150 6.22 8.88 -0.91
C ASP A 150 5.30 9.81 -1.72
N THR A 151 4.08 9.33 -1.96
CA THR A 151 3.03 10.04 -2.71
C THR A 151 2.49 11.28 -1.99
N GLY A 152 2.94 11.56 -0.76
CA GLY A 152 2.42 12.62 0.07
C GLY A 152 1.17 12.18 0.84
N GLY A 153 0.46 13.16 1.39
CA GLY A 153 -0.59 12.92 2.36
C GLY A 153 -1.94 13.56 2.03
N ASN A 154 -2.70 13.81 3.11
CA ASN A 154 -4.02 14.40 3.04
C ASN A 154 -3.96 15.90 2.67
N LEU A 155 -4.86 16.35 1.80
CA LEU A 155 -5.08 17.77 1.53
C LEU A 155 -5.97 18.42 2.62
N PRO A 156 -5.77 19.70 2.98
CA PRO A 156 -6.58 20.39 3.99
C PRO A 156 -8.09 20.40 3.72
N GLN A 157 -8.46 20.55 2.44
CA GLN A 157 -9.84 20.49 1.95
C GLN A 157 -10.41 19.06 1.86
N GLY A 158 -9.64 18.06 2.30
CA GLY A 158 -9.87 16.64 2.05
C GLY A 158 -9.26 16.21 0.73
N GLY A 159 -8.97 14.92 0.60
CA GLY A 159 -8.40 14.31 -0.61
C GLY A 159 -6.92 14.08 -0.45
N TYR A 160 -6.28 13.70 -1.54
CA TYR A 160 -4.90 13.23 -1.52
C TYR A 160 -4.04 14.05 -2.45
N GLN A 161 -2.81 14.29 -2.03
CA GLN A 161 -1.82 14.94 -2.89
C GLN A 161 -1.49 14.02 -4.07
N PRO A 162 -1.36 14.57 -5.29
CA PRO A 162 -0.75 13.84 -6.39
C PRO A 162 0.75 13.74 -6.19
N LEU A 163 1.39 12.75 -6.82
CA LEU A 163 2.85 12.62 -6.78
C LEU A 163 3.52 13.91 -7.29
N PRO A 164 4.41 14.55 -6.51
CA PRO A 164 5.04 15.81 -6.89
C PRO A 164 5.83 15.72 -8.21
N PRO A 165 5.80 16.75 -9.08
CA PRO A 165 6.59 16.76 -10.31
C PRO A 165 8.10 16.58 -10.10
N GLY A 166 8.63 17.00 -8.95
CA GLY A 166 10.03 16.79 -8.59
C GLY A 166 10.40 15.31 -8.44
N ASP A 167 9.50 14.48 -7.91
CA ASP A 167 9.70 13.03 -7.79
C ASP A 167 9.65 12.37 -9.18
N LEU A 168 8.78 12.84 -10.08
CA LEU A 168 8.76 12.38 -11.47
C LEU A 168 10.04 12.76 -12.23
N PHE A 169 10.55 13.98 -12.02
CA PHE A 169 11.81 14.41 -12.63
C PHE A 169 12.99 13.58 -12.11
N TRP A 170 13.04 13.35 -10.80
CA TRP A 170 14.02 12.47 -10.18
C TRP A 170 13.96 11.05 -10.75
N TYR A 171 12.77 10.46 -10.84
CA TYR A 171 12.56 9.13 -11.41
C TYR A 171 13.13 9.03 -12.83
N LYS A 172 12.82 10.00 -13.70
CA LYS A 172 13.35 10.03 -15.07
C LYS A 172 14.88 10.04 -15.07
N GLY A 173 15.50 10.85 -14.22
CA GLY A 173 16.95 10.87 -14.06
C GLY A 173 17.53 9.52 -13.63
N VAL A 174 16.91 8.86 -12.65
CA VAL A 174 17.37 7.52 -12.18
C VAL A 174 17.17 6.46 -13.25
N ARG A 175 16.00 6.42 -13.91
CA ARG A 175 15.71 5.54 -15.04
C ARG A 175 16.77 5.67 -16.14
N ASP A 176 17.08 6.91 -16.52
CA ASP A 176 18.02 7.18 -17.61
C ASP A 176 19.45 6.78 -17.22
N THR A 177 19.87 7.03 -15.97
CA THR A 177 21.15 6.53 -15.43
C THR A 177 21.23 5.02 -15.44
N LEU A 178 20.22 4.32 -14.91
CA LEU A 178 20.19 2.85 -14.89
C LEU A 178 20.21 2.28 -16.31
N ALA A 179 19.47 2.88 -17.24
CA ALA A 179 19.47 2.45 -18.64
C ALA A 179 20.84 2.66 -19.30
N GLN A 180 21.51 3.78 -19.03
CA GLN A 180 22.84 4.07 -19.56
C GLN A 180 23.89 3.09 -19.03
N GLU A 181 23.90 2.84 -17.72
CA GLU A 181 24.84 1.92 -17.06
C GLU A 181 24.63 0.46 -17.49
N ASN A 182 23.37 0.08 -17.73
CA ASN A 182 22.98 -1.27 -18.12
C ASN A 182 23.08 -1.52 -19.65
N GLY A 183 23.36 -0.48 -20.45
CA GLY A 183 23.39 -0.58 -21.91
C GLY A 183 22.01 -0.75 -22.56
N GLY A 184 20.93 -0.43 -21.84
CA GLY A 184 19.54 -0.55 -22.27
C GLY A 184 18.55 -0.43 -21.11
N PRO A 185 17.24 -0.25 -21.37
CA PRO A 185 16.23 -0.05 -20.34
C PRO A 185 16.24 -1.16 -19.28
N VAL A 186 16.09 -0.77 -18.01
CA VAL A 186 15.95 -1.68 -16.88
C VAL A 186 14.46 -1.79 -16.53
N PRO A 187 13.85 -2.98 -16.55
CA PRO A 187 12.43 -3.13 -16.23
C PRO A 187 12.19 -2.79 -14.75
N GLY A 188 11.13 -2.02 -14.49
CA GLY A 188 10.84 -1.46 -13.16
C GLY A 188 9.46 -1.80 -12.63
N ILE A 189 9.38 -1.98 -11.31
CA ILE A 189 8.13 -2.04 -10.56
C ILE A 189 8.07 -0.86 -9.58
N VAL A 190 6.89 -0.25 -9.47
CA VAL A 190 6.62 0.86 -8.56
C VAL A 190 5.76 0.38 -7.39
N PHE A 191 6.15 0.80 -6.19
CA PHE A 191 5.40 0.66 -4.95
C PHE A 191 5.13 2.04 -4.36
N GLN A 192 3.86 2.32 -4.07
CA GLN A 192 3.45 3.58 -3.46
C GLN A 192 2.25 3.39 -2.55
N HIS A 193 1.86 4.43 -1.81
CA HIS A 193 0.71 4.33 -0.92
C HIS A 193 -0.59 4.67 -1.64
N ILE A 194 -0.70 5.89 -2.18
CA ILE A 194 -1.94 6.39 -2.81
C ILE A 194 -2.07 5.85 -4.26
N PRO A 195 -3.24 5.33 -4.67
CA PRO A 195 -3.47 4.82 -6.02
C PRO A 195 -3.45 5.92 -7.09
N LEU A 196 -3.04 5.53 -8.31
CA LEU A 196 -3.15 6.37 -9.51
C LEU A 196 -4.62 6.64 -9.86
N PRO A 197 -4.96 7.81 -10.43
CA PRO A 197 -6.28 8.06 -11.04
C PRO A 197 -6.73 6.96 -12.01
N GLU A 198 -5.81 6.33 -12.74
CA GLU A 198 -6.07 5.30 -13.74
C GLU A 198 -6.54 3.96 -13.18
N TYR A 199 -6.52 3.74 -11.86
CA TYR A 199 -7.20 2.58 -11.28
C TYR A 199 -8.69 2.55 -11.65
N TYR A 200 -9.33 3.72 -11.87
CA TYR A 200 -10.69 3.79 -12.39
C TYR A 200 -10.84 3.26 -13.84
N ARG A 201 -9.76 3.19 -14.63
CA ARG A 201 -9.79 2.61 -15.98
C ARG A 201 -9.94 1.10 -15.96
N LEU A 202 -9.65 0.46 -14.83
CA LEU A 202 -9.87 -0.96 -14.58
C LEU A 202 -11.31 -1.28 -14.13
N LEU A 203 -12.14 -0.24 -13.95
CA LEU A 203 -13.50 -0.37 -13.45
C LEU A 203 -14.53 -0.10 -14.55
N LYS A 204 -15.69 -0.74 -14.42
CA LYS A 204 -16.86 -0.51 -15.28
C LYS A 204 -17.91 0.26 -14.50
N ARG A 205 -18.29 1.44 -15.00
CA ARG A 205 -19.41 2.22 -14.46
C ARG A 205 -20.73 1.48 -14.72
N VAL A 206 -21.57 1.40 -13.70
CA VAL A 206 -22.84 0.66 -13.71
C VAL A 206 -23.95 1.41 -12.97
N ASP A 207 -25.19 0.92 -13.08
CA ASP A 207 -26.29 1.42 -12.24
C ASP A 207 -26.11 1.03 -10.78
N ARG A 208 -26.60 1.87 -9.85
CA ARG A 208 -26.56 1.65 -8.40
C ARG A 208 -27.15 0.30 -7.95
N LYS A 209 -28.12 -0.25 -8.68
CA LYS A 209 -28.79 -1.51 -8.35
C LYS A 209 -28.00 -2.74 -8.78
N THR A 210 -26.91 -2.55 -9.53
CA THR A 210 -26.05 -3.65 -9.97
C THR A 210 -25.44 -4.35 -8.77
N LYS A 211 -25.51 -5.68 -8.72
CA LYS A 211 -24.93 -6.49 -7.64
C LYS A 211 -23.42 -6.24 -7.57
N GLY A 212 -22.91 -5.95 -6.37
CA GLY A 212 -21.49 -5.66 -6.14
C GLY A 212 -21.07 -4.25 -6.54
N ALA A 213 -21.99 -3.37 -6.95
CA ALA A 213 -21.67 -1.99 -7.26
C ALA A 213 -21.17 -1.24 -6.02
N VAL A 214 -19.99 -0.65 -6.15
CA VAL A 214 -19.35 0.19 -5.15
C VAL A 214 -19.61 1.64 -5.51
N ARG A 215 -20.13 2.42 -4.54
CA ARG A 215 -20.33 3.86 -4.70
C ARG A 215 -19.01 4.59 -4.54
N THR A 216 -18.79 5.60 -5.37
CA THR A 216 -17.57 6.41 -5.36
C THR A 216 -17.85 7.86 -4.94
N TYR A 217 -16.77 8.57 -4.63
CA TYR A 217 -16.77 9.88 -4.00
C TYR A 217 -15.84 10.84 -4.76
N ARG A 218 -15.82 12.11 -4.35
CA ARG A 218 -14.91 13.13 -4.89
C ARG A 218 -15.02 13.30 -6.42
N THR A 219 -13.93 13.13 -7.15
CA THR A 219 -13.86 13.23 -8.62
C THR A 219 -14.85 12.29 -9.34
N HIS A 220 -15.28 11.21 -8.68
CA HIS A 220 -16.29 10.26 -9.15
C HIS A 220 -17.56 10.27 -8.28
N ALA A 221 -17.93 11.42 -7.69
CA ALA A 221 -19.04 11.50 -6.75
C ALA A 221 -20.38 11.06 -7.35
N GLY A 222 -21.03 10.10 -6.67
CA GLY A 222 -22.36 9.62 -7.04
C GLY A 222 -22.36 8.57 -8.15
N GLU A 223 -21.18 8.21 -8.66
CA GLU A 223 -21.00 7.12 -9.60
C GLU A 223 -20.92 5.77 -8.86
N TYR A 224 -21.11 4.69 -9.62
CA TYR A 224 -21.12 3.33 -9.12
C TYR A 224 -20.33 2.44 -10.07
N TYR A 225 -19.48 1.60 -9.50
CA TYR A 225 -18.52 0.81 -10.26
C TYR A 225 -18.50 -0.65 -9.83
N VAL A 226 -18.17 -1.52 -10.77
CA VAL A 226 -17.74 -2.90 -10.53
C VAL A 226 -16.39 -3.10 -11.21
N LEU A 227 -15.66 -4.16 -10.85
CA LEU A 227 -14.46 -4.55 -11.60
C LEU A 227 -14.81 -4.86 -13.05
N ASP A 228 -13.98 -4.40 -13.98
CA ASP A 228 -14.06 -4.79 -15.38
C ASP A 228 -13.31 -6.12 -15.57
N SER A 229 -14.04 -7.23 -15.69
CA SER A 229 -13.44 -8.56 -15.88
C SER A 229 -12.68 -8.71 -17.20
N GLY A 230 -12.85 -7.78 -18.15
CA GLY A 230 -12.05 -7.75 -19.37
C GLY A 230 -10.66 -7.12 -19.17
N LYS A 231 -10.42 -6.45 -18.04
CA LYS A 231 -9.17 -5.74 -17.73
C LYS A 231 -8.48 -6.24 -16.47
N CYS A 232 -9.26 -6.72 -15.49
CA CYS A 232 -8.77 -7.27 -14.24
C CYS A 232 -8.66 -8.80 -14.32
N ARG A 233 -7.49 -9.32 -13.95
CA ARG A 233 -7.24 -10.77 -13.92
C ARG A 233 -7.63 -11.42 -12.59
N GLU A 234 -7.59 -10.66 -11.49
CA GLU A 234 -7.89 -11.19 -10.16
C GLU A 234 -8.36 -10.12 -9.16
N GLY A 235 -8.79 -10.59 -7.99
CA GLY A 235 -9.10 -9.80 -6.80
C GLY A 235 -10.50 -9.16 -6.77
N ARG A 236 -10.69 -8.20 -5.86
CA ARG A 236 -12.02 -7.63 -5.55
C ARG A 236 -11.96 -6.11 -5.37
N LEU A 237 -12.98 -5.42 -5.88
CA LEU A 237 -13.33 -4.04 -5.55
C LEU A 237 -14.34 -4.08 -4.40
N CYS A 238 -13.90 -3.69 -3.21
CA CYS A 238 -14.69 -3.75 -1.99
C CYS A 238 -15.01 -2.36 -1.42
N GLU A 239 -14.30 -1.33 -1.90
CA GLU A 239 -14.52 0.07 -1.53
C GLU A 239 -14.07 1.02 -2.65
N ALA A 240 -14.43 2.29 -2.52
CA ALA A 240 -14.11 3.31 -3.51
C ALA A 240 -12.59 3.45 -3.66
N VAL A 241 -12.10 3.63 -4.88
CA VAL A 241 -10.68 3.90 -5.14
C VAL A 241 -10.40 5.36 -4.77
N SER A 242 -9.51 5.57 -3.80
CA SER A 242 -9.24 6.87 -3.18
C SER A 242 -8.04 7.56 -3.85
N VAL A 243 -8.25 8.01 -5.09
CA VAL A 243 -7.23 8.65 -5.93
C VAL A 243 -7.05 10.14 -5.60
N PRO A 244 -5.91 10.76 -5.96
CA PRO A 244 -5.75 12.21 -5.95
C PRO A 244 -6.78 12.91 -6.82
N ASP A 245 -7.18 14.13 -6.43
CA ASP A 245 -8.15 14.91 -7.21
C ASP A 245 -7.54 15.52 -8.48
N ALA A 246 -6.22 15.70 -8.50
CA ALA A 246 -5.44 16.20 -9.63
C ALA A 246 -4.52 15.09 -10.15
N ASP A 247 -4.25 15.10 -11.45
CA ASP A 247 -3.35 14.15 -12.09
C ASP A 247 -2.10 14.90 -12.58
N ASN A 248 -0.94 14.56 -12.01
CA ASN A 248 0.36 15.12 -12.38
C ASN A 248 1.02 14.36 -13.54
N ARG A 249 0.26 13.55 -14.28
CA ARG A 249 0.72 12.72 -15.40
C ARG A 249 1.71 11.65 -14.97
N GLU A 250 1.38 11.02 -13.85
CA GLU A 250 2.22 10.04 -13.18
C GLU A 250 2.35 8.78 -14.04
N LEU A 251 1.23 8.21 -14.51
CA LEU A 251 1.25 7.05 -15.38
C LEU A 251 1.93 7.35 -16.73
N GLU A 252 1.72 8.53 -17.32
CA GLU A 252 2.41 8.90 -18.56
C GLU A 252 3.93 8.93 -18.37
N SER A 253 4.40 9.40 -17.23
CA SER A 253 5.83 9.44 -16.92
C SER A 253 6.41 8.02 -16.78
N PHE A 254 5.70 7.12 -16.11
CA PHE A 254 6.09 5.71 -15.99
C PHE A 254 6.07 4.96 -17.33
N ARG A 255 5.21 5.36 -18.26
CA ARG A 255 5.08 4.71 -19.57
C ARG A 255 6.02 5.27 -20.64
N GLU A 256 6.65 6.41 -20.40
CA GLU A 256 7.40 7.17 -21.40
C GLU A 256 8.47 6.36 -22.14
N GLN A 257 9.18 5.47 -21.45
CA GLN A 257 10.22 4.59 -22.03
C GLN A 257 9.82 3.10 -22.02
N GLY A 258 8.62 2.76 -21.55
CA GLY A 258 8.16 1.37 -21.44
C GLY A 258 8.93 0.52 -20.43
N ASP A 259 9.62 1.15 -19.48
CA ASP A 259 10.43 0.51 -18.45
C ASP A 259 9.59 0.04 -17.26
N ILE A 260 8.59 0.82 -16.82
CA ILE A 260 7.69 0.42 -15.74
C ILE A 260 6.63 -0.54 -16.25
N PHE A 261 6.61 -1.75 -15.69
CA PHE A 261 5.63 -2.78 -16.04
C PHE A 261 4.49 -2.90 -15.01
N ALA A 262 4.67 -2.39 -13.78
CA ALA A 262 3.64 -2.47 -12.75
C ALA A 262 3.74 -1.35 -11.69
N VAL A 263 2.59 -0.97 -11.16
CA VAL A 263 2.41 -0.05 -10.03
C VAL A 263 1.50 -0.71 -9.01
N TYR A 264 1.99 -0.93 -7.79
CA TYR A 264 1.22 -1.49 -6.69
C TYR A 264 1.04 -0.50 -5.54
N CYS A 265 -0.18 -0.46 -5.00
CA CYS A 265 -0.53 0.43 -3.90
C CYS A 265 -1.28 -0.25 -2.75
N GLY A 266 -1.37 0.48 -1.64
CA GLY A 266 -2.19 0.15 -0.47
C GLY A 266 -3.39 1.10 -0.39
N HIS A 267 -3.54 1.75 0.76
CA HIS A 267 -4.45 2.86 1.07
C HIS A 267 -5.94 2.51 1.15
N ASP A 268 -6.47 1.75 0.19
CA ASP A 268 -7.84 1.23 0.21
C ASP A 268 -7.83 -0.23 0.73
N HIS A 269 -7.95 -0.36 2.05
CA HIS A 269 -7.65 -1.56 2.85
C HIS A 269 -8.32 -2.87 2.40
N LYS A 270 -9.45 -2.81 1.70
CA LYS A 270 -10.28 -3.94 1.28
C LYS A 270 -10.11 -4.26 -0.21
N ASN A 271 -9.56 -3.34 -1.00
CA ASN A 271 -9.31 -3.56 -2.41
C ASN A 271 -8.12 -4.51 -2.59
N SER A 272 -8.21 -5.36 -3.61
CA SER A 272 -7.22 -6.44 -3.83
C SER A 272 -7.05 -6.82 -5.30
N PHE A 273 -7.67 -6.05 -6.19
CA PHE A 273 -7.70 -6.37 -7.61
C PHE A 273 -6.38 -6.04 -8.30
N VAL A 274 -6.12 -6.76 -9.40
CA VAL A 274 -5.02 -6.48 -10.31
C VAL A 274 -5.55 -6.49 -11.74
N GLY A 275 -5.25 -5.45 -12.48
CA GLY A 275 -5.60 -5.35 -13.89
C GLY A 275 -4.54 -4.60 -14.68
N SER A 276 -4.65 -4.65 -16.00
CA SER A 276 -3.69 -4.01 -16.89
C SER A 276 -4.30 -2.85 -17.64
N TRP A 277 -3.60 -1.72 -17.67
CA TRP A 277 -3.99 -0.55 -18.45
C TRP A 277 -2.78 -0.03 -19.23
N LEU A 278 -2.90 -0.03 -20.55
CA LEU A 278 -1.88 0.47 -21.48
C LEU A 278 -0.48 -0.14 -21.27
N GLY A 279 -0.43 -1.43 -20.95
CA GLY A 279 0.80 -2.19 -20.76
C GLY A 279 1.40 -2.12 -19.36
N VAL A 280 0.75 -1.43 -18.42
CA VAL A 280 1.15 -1.36 -17.01
C VAL A 280 0.11 -2.04 -16.14
N ASP A 281 0.57 -2.95 -15.28
CA ASP A 281 -0.28 -3.56 -14.27
C ASP A 281 -0.52 -2.60 -13.11
N LEU A 282 -1.78 -2.39 -12.74
CA LEU A 282 -2.21 -1.60 -11.59
C LEU A 282 -2.84 -2.56 -10.59
N GLY A 283 -2.25 -2.68 -9.39
CA GLY A 283 -2.62 -3.68 -8.41
C GLY A 283 -2.72 -3.18 -6.98
N TYR A 284 -3.75 -3.63 -6.27
CA TYR A 284 -3.91 -3.38 -4.84
C TYR A 284 -3.35 -4.49 -3.98
N THR A 285 -2.76 -4.10 -2.86
CA THR A 285 -2.49 -4.95 -1.70
C THR A 285 -3.41 -4.52 -0.56
N PRO A 286 -4.30 -5.42 -0.06
CA PRO A 286 -5.19 -5.09 1.04
C PRO A 286 -4.41 -4.90 2.35
N SER A 287 -5.08 -4.37 3.39
CA SER A 287 -4.43 -4.12 4.66
C SER A 287 -3.94 -5.40 5.33
N CYS A 288 -2.79 -5.30 6.00
CA CYS A 288 -2.23 -6.37 6.82
C CYS A 288 -2.59 -6.21 8.32
N GLY A 289 -3.04 -5.02 8.73
CA GLY A 289 -3.32 -4.67 10.12
C GLY A 289 -4.69 -5.10 10.67
N PHE A 290 -4.81 -5.17 12.00
CA PHE A 290 -6.05 -5.54 12.70
C PHE A 290 -6.47 -4.52 13.76
N ASN A 291 -5.87 -3.33 13.75
CA ASN A 291 -6.27 -2.19 14.57
C ASN A 291 -6.99 -1.10 13.79
N GLU A 292 -7.28 -1.34 12.52
CA GLU A 292 -7.98 -0.50 11.57
C GLU A 292 -9.11 -1.26 10.82
N TYR A 293 -9.93 -0.51 10.08
CA TYR A 293 -11.00 -1.11 9.28
C TYR A 293 -10.40 -1.97 8.15
N GLY A 294 -11.08 -3.01 7.70
CA GLY A 294 -10.54 -3.91 6.67
C GLY A 294 -11.46 -5.08 6.39
N ASP A 295 -11.06 -6.01 5.53
CA ASP A 295 -11.93 -7.10 5.06
C ASP A 295 -11.82 -8.42 5.85
N GLY A 296 -11.81 -8.32 7.18
CA GLY A 296 -11.83 -9.50 8.05
C GLY A 296 -10.59 -10.38 7.89
N VAL A 297 -10.85 -11.69 7.77
CA VAL A 297 -9.81 -12.69 7.49
C VAL A 297 -9.30 -12.68 6.04
N ASN A 298 -9.82 -11.79 5.17
CA ASN A 298 -9.28 -11.61 3.82
C ASN A 298 -8.18 -10.53 3.75
N ARG A 299 -7.80 -9.94 4.89
CA ARG A 299 -6.55 -9.18 5.05
C ARG A 299 -5.36 -10.04 4.66
N ALA A 300 -4.34 -9.44 4.07
CA ALA A 300 -3.27 -10.20 3.43
C ALA A 300 -1.97 -9.41 3.34
N ALA A 301 -0.89 -10.16 3.10
CA ALA A 301 0.28 -9.64 2.39
C ALA A 301 0.17 -10.00 0.90
N ARG A 302 0.90 -9.30 0.03
CA ARG A 302 1.01 -9.67 -1.39
C ARG A 302 2.43 -10.13 -1.70
N GLU A 303 2.54 -11.35 -2.22
CA GLU A 303 3.80 -11.90 -2.70
C GLU A 303 3.98 -11.60 -4.19
N PHE A 304 5.23 -11.39 -4.58
CA PHE A 304 5.68 -11.26 -5.96
C PHE A 304 6.85 -12.20 -6.19
N VAL A 305 6.82 -12.92 -7.31
CA VAL A 305 7.92 -13.76 -7.77
C VAL A 305 8.34 -13.27 -9.14
N PHE A 306 9.53 -12.69 -9.21
CA PHE A 306 10.14 -12.19 -10.44
C PHE A 306 11.10 -13.22 -11.01
N TYR A 307 11.27 -13.22 -12.33
CA TYR A 307 12.17 -14.10 -13.05
C TYR A 307 13.23 -13.29 -13.79
N GLU A 308 14.51 -13.59 -13.58
CA GLU A 308 15.65 -12.78 -14.04
C GLU A 308 15.64 -12.50 -15.56
N LYS A 309 15.20 -13.49 -16.35
CA LYS A 309 15.11 -13.39 -17.82
C LYS A 309 14.05 -12.42 -18.30
N ASN A 310 12.96 -12.28 -17.55
CA ASN A 310 11.86 -11.38 -17.87
C ASN A 310 11.11 -10.98 -16.58
N PRO A 311 11.61 -9.97 -15.85
CA PRO A 311 10.98 -9.53 -14.61
C PRO A 311 9.52 -9.07 -14.79
N ALA A 312 9.16 -8.55 -15.97
CA ALA A 312 7.80 -8.13 -16.28
C ALA A 312 6.79 -9.30 -16.39
N SER A 313 7.26 -10.56 -16.48
CA SER A 313 6.42 -11.77 -16.45
C SER A 313 6.14 -12.30 -15.03
N TYR A 314 6.36 -11.47 -14.02
CA TYR A 314 6.20 -11.84 -12.61
C TYR A 314 4.86 -12.49 -12.29
N GLU A 315 4.89 -13.33 -11.25
CA GLU A 315 3.69 -13.86 -10.61
C GLU A 315 3.40 -13.07 -9.34
N THR A 316 2.13 -12.91 -9.01
CA THR A 316 1.70 -12.33 -7.73
C THR A 316 0.53 -13.11 -7.15
N ARG A 317 0.46 -13.16 -5.82
CA ARG A 317 -0.67 -13.76 -5.09
C ARG A 317 -0.87 -13.10 -3.74
N LEU A 318 -2.11 -13.17 -3.26
CA LEU A 318 -2.44 -12.78 -1.89
C LEU A 318 -2.13 -13.93 -0.93
N LEU A 319 -1.48 -13.59 0.18
CA LEU A 319 -1.24 -14.45 1.31
C LEU A 319 -2.20 -14.03 2.43
N THR A 320 -3.43 -14.54 2.40
CA THR A 320 -4.50 -14.08 3.27
C THR A 320 -4.40 -14.66 4.68
N TYR A 321 -4.93 -13.93 5.67
CA TYR A 321 -5.08 -14.44 7.04
C TYR A 321 -5.90 -15.74 7.05
N ARG A 322 -6.97 -15.82 6.23
CA ARG A 322 -7.81 -17.01 6.11
C ARG A 322 -6.99 -18.24 5.74
N ASP A 323 -6.12 -18.11 4.73
CA ASP A 323 -5.38 -19.25 4.16
C ASP A 323 -4.14 -19.62 4.99
N LEU A 324 -3.58 -18.65 5.72
CA LEU A 324 -2.35 -18.83 6.48
C LEU A 324 -2.55 -19.08 7.98
N VAL A 325 -3.57 -18.47 8.57
CA VAL A 325 -3.80 -18.46 10.03
C VAL A 325 -5.13 -19.13 10.39
N GLY A 326 -6.22 -18.76 9.72
CA GLY A 326 -7.51 -19.43 9.85
C GLY A 326 -8.73 -18.55 9.61
N GLU A 327 -9.92 -19.14 9.72
CA GLU A 327 -11.17 -18.48 9.33
C GLU A 327 -11.78 -17.54 10.37
N ARG A 328 -11.13 -17.36 11.53
CA ARG A 328 -11.58 -16.48 12.61
C ARG A 328 -10.40 -15.74 13.22
N THR A 329 -10.60 -14.45 13.49
CA THR A 329 -9.64 -13.62 14.21
C THR A 329 -9.71 -13.88 15.71
N THR A 330 -8.68 -13.51 16.47
CA THR A 330 -8.69 -13.58 17.94
C THR A 330 -9.75 -12.67 18.57
N ARG A 331 -10.20 -11.64 17.85
CA ARG A 331 -11.23 -10.67 18.29
C ARG A 331 -12.38 -10.56 17.28
N PRO A 332 -13.22 -11.60 17.14
CA PRO A 332 -14.22 -11.69 16.05
C PRO A 332 -15.29 -10.60 16.13
N VAL A 333 -15.68 -10.18 17.34
CA VAL A 333 -16.66 -9.09 17.52
C VAL A 333 -16.07 -7.76 17.06
N LYS A 334 -14.81 -7.47 17.40
CA LYS A 334 -14.11 -6.25 16.96
C LYS A 334 -14.00 -6.23 15.43
N ASP A 335 -13.57 -7.35 14.85
CA ASP A 335 -13.42 -7.49 13.40
C ASP A 335 -14.73 -7.29 12.64
N PHE A 336 -15.84 -7.86 13.14
CA PHE A 336 -17.17 -7.64 12.56
C PHE A 336 -17.52 -6.15 12.43
N PHE A 337 -17.27 -5.35 13.47
CA PHE A 337 -17.52 -3.90 13.41
C PHE A 337 -16.55 -3.19 12.47
N TYR A 338 -15.28 -3.60 12.42
CA TYR A 338 -14.27 -3.03 11.52
C TYR A 338 -14.58 -3.27 10.05
N ARG A 339 -15.17 -4.41 9.70
CA ARG A 339 -15.64 -4.68 8.33
C ARG A 339 -16.75 -3.72 7.89
N LEU A 340 -17.60 -3.31 8.84
CA LEU A 340 -18.72 -2.40 8.61
C LEU A 340 -18.34 -0.91 8.68
N CYS A 341 -17.19 -0.57 9.28
CA CYS A 341 -16.72 0.81 9.36
C CYS A 341 -16.65 1.40 7.94
N PRO A 342 -17.17 2.63 7.74
CA PRO A 342 -16.96 3.36 6.49
C PRO A 342 -15.48 3.70 6.32
N ALA A 343 -14.99 3.60 5.10
CA ALA A 343 -13.62 3.91 4.71
C ALA A 343 -13.36 5.42 4.79
N THR A 344 -14.32 6.21 4.29
CA THR A 344 -14.19 7.68 4.18
C THR A 344 -15.26 8.44 4.98
N LYS A 345 -15.02 9.74 5.20
CA LYS A 345 -16.01 10.65 5.83
C LYS A 345 -17.28 10.75 4.98
N GLU A 346 -17.12 10.75 3.66
CA GLU A 346 -18.17 10.84 2.67
C GLU A 346 -19.04 9.58 2.69
N GLU A 347 -18.43 8.40 2.79
CA GLU A 347 -19.17 7.15 2.98
C GLU A 347 -19.94 7.15 4.32
N ALA A 348 -19.31 7.62 5.40
CA ALA A 348 -19.96 7.74 6.70
C ALA A 348 -21.19 8.66 6.64
N ALA A 349 -21.06 9.82 5.99
CA ALA A 349 -22.14 10.78 5.79
C ALA A 349 -23.27 10.19 4.91
N GLU A 350 -22.94 9.42 3.89
CA GLU A 350 -23.94 8.77 3.04
C GLU A 350 -24.68 7.63 3.75
N LYS A 351 -23.96 6.78 4.50
CA LYS A 351 -24.58 5.73 5.33
C LYS A 351 -25.52 6.34 6.36
N ALA A 352 -25.13 7.46 6.97
CA ALA A 352 -26.01 8.25 7.82
C ALA A 352 -27.27 8.67 7.06
N LYS A 353 -27.15 9.39 5.93
CA LYS A 353 -28.30 9.84 5.11
C LYS A 353 -29.29 8.72 4.79
N ARG A 354 -28.81 7.52 4.45
CA ARG A 354 -29.69 6.38 4.17
C ARG A 354 -30.41 5.85 5.42
N ALA A 355 -29.71 5.73 6.54
CA ALA A 355 -30.34 5.33 7.80
C ALA A 355 -31.41 6.34 8.25
N LEU A 356 -31.17 7.63 8.01
CA LEU A 356 -32.12 8.72 8.30
C LEU A 356 -33.42 8.57 7.50
N LEU A 357 -33.30 8.31 6.19
CA LEU A 357 -34.45 8.11 5.29
C LEU A 357 -35.27 6.86 5.65
N LEU A 358 -34.64 5.80 6.17
CA LEU A 358 -35.31 4.54 6.50
C LEU A 358 -35.96 4.54 7.89
N THR A 359 -35.44 5.31 8.85
CA THR A 359 -35.87 5.22 10.27
C THR A 359 -36.58 6.47 10.79
N GLY A 360 -36.56 7.59 10.06
CA GLY A 360 -37.14 8.86 10.51
C GLY A 360 -36.41 9.54 11.68
N LEU A 361 -35.38 8.91 12.26
CA LEU A 361 -34.64 9.41 13.43
C LEU A 361 -33.43 10.26 13.02
N ALA A 362 -33.72 11.51 12.61
CA ALA A 362 -32.82 12.38 11.87
C ALA A 362 -31.48 12.75 12.58
N CYS A 363 -31.48 12.84 13.91
CA CYS A 363 -30.31 13.32 14.65
C CYS A 363 -29.44 12.21 15.22
N LEU A 364 -30.02 11.04 15.49
CA LEU A 364 -29.33 9.94 16.17
C LEU A 364 -28.48 9.12 15.19
N ALA A 365 -29.01 8.76 14.02
CA ALA A 365 -28.31 7.92 13.06
C ALA A 365 -27.06 8.60 12.47
N GLY A 366 -27.13 9.91 12.19
CA GLY A 366 -25.98 10.68 11.71
C GLY A 366 -24.85 10.82 12.74
N ARG A 367 -25.20 11.07 14.01
CA ARG A 367 -24.24 11.10 15.12
C ARG A 367 -23.62 9.73 15.35
N VAL A 368 -24.39 8.64 15.19
CA VAL A 368 -23.89 7.28 15.34
C VAL A 368 -22.93 6.92 14.21
N ALA A 369 -23.26 7.16 12.92
CA ALA A 369 -22.36 6.79 11.83
C ALA A 369 -21.05 7.60 11.83
N MET A 370 -21.13 8.92 12.02
CA MET A 370 -19.93 9.76 12.19
C MET A 370 -19.17 9.45 13.47
N GLY A 371 -19.87 9.07 14.55
CA GLY A 371 -19.28 8.62 15.79
C GLY A 371 -18.53 7.30 15.63
N VAL A 372 -19.09 6.33 14.88
CA VAL A 372 -18.45 5.07 14.52
C VAL A 372 -17.22 5.34 13.66
N TYR A 373 -17.32 6.12 12.58
CA TYR A 373 -16.16 6.50 11.76
C TYR A 373 -15.03 7.13 12.60
N ARG A 374 -15.34 8.17 13.39
CA ARG A 374 -14.36 8.83 14.27
C ARG A 374 -13.77 7.86 15.30
N ARG A 375 -14.56 6.91 15.79
CA ARG A 375 -14.09 5.88 16.73
C ARG A 375 -13.20 4.85 16.05
N CYS A 376 -13.52 4.43 14.82
CA CYS A 376 -12.68 3.53 14.02
C CYS A 376 -11.36 4.20 13.64
N GLN A 377 -11.33 5.52 13.48
CA GLN A 377 -10.10 6.28 13.15
C GLN A 377 -9.27 6.68 14.38
N ARG A 378 -9.90 7.08 15.50
CA ARG A 378 -9.18 7.65 16.68
C ARG A 378 -8.89 6.67 17.81
N ARG A 379 -9.55 5.51 17.87
CA ARG A 379 -9.23 4.46 18.85
C ARG A 379 -8.33 3.46 18.19
#